data_AF-X1BMC9-F1
#
_entry.id   AF-X1BMC9-F1
#
_cell.length_a   1.000
_cell.length_b   1.000
_cell.length_c   1.000
_cell.angle_alpha   90.00
_cell.angle_beta   90.00
_cell.angle_gamma   90.00
#
_symmetry.space_group_name_H-M   'P 1'
#
loop_
_entity.id
_entity.type
_entity.pdbx_description
1 polymer ?
#
loop_
_entity_poly.entity_id
_entity_poly.type
_entity_poly.pdbx_seq_one_letter_code
_entity_poly.pdbx_strand_id
1 'polypeptide(L)'
;VLVGIIHKSIEDDFRFLNFFTQSDKPNLEHFVLAEMFKKGHFVITSNFDFLLEYALLQSDVPKKKIVPVITKKDYEKFSDPEKLYKNGKIPVYKIHGSHRNIITGEDTRNSFINTLKLIGLNQTESNIVQLEPYKAQFLDKISNERSLIIIGYSGRNDFDLLSTLKIMKKLKNLIWINHISDGGSKEDLYELDAQKSSDFNSLDKLDQSLLEIKQLNGSINVFRLNVNTSKFLEKFFKEKDKLSKDKFTIDLTEWLKTNIDEPNELTKLFISNKIYFETKNYIDALRCLER
;
A
#
# COMPACT_ATOMS: atom_id res chain seq x y z
N VAL A 1 -8.18 10.72 8.19
CA VAL A 1 -9.17 11.82 8.16
C VAL A 1 -10.28 11.52 7.17
N LEU A 2 -10.13 11.77 5.86
CA LEU A 2 -11.26 11.73 4.91
C LEU A 2 -12.03 10.39 4.88
N VAL A 3 -11.32 9.27 4.78
CA VAL A 3 -11.93 7.92 4.79
C VAL A 3 -12.69 7.65 6.09
N GLY A 4 -12.17 8.12 7.23
CA GLY A 4 -12.82 8.01 8.53
C GLY A 4 -14.06 8.90 8.66
N ILE A 5 -14.03 10.11 8.09
CA ILE A 5 -15.16 11.03 8.03
C ILE A 5 -16.29 10.45 7.19
N ILE A 6 -15.96 9.95 5.98
CA ILE A 6 -16.93 9.34 5.06
C ILE A 6 -17.58 8.12 5.73
N HIS A 7 -16.80 7.22 6.30
CA HIS A 7 -17.33 6.03 6.97
C HIS A 7 -18.29 6.37 8.13
N LYS A 8 -17.91 7.32 8.99
CA LYS A 8 -18.74 7.74 10.12
C LYS A 8 -20.04 8.42 9.69
N SER A 9 -20.14 8.89 8.45
CA SER A 9 -21.23 9.75 7.99
C SER A 9 -22.16 9.11 6.97
N ILE A 10 -21.72 8.07 6.24
CA ILE A 10 -22.53 7.44 5.18
C ILE A 10 -23.06 6.04 5.58
N GLU A 11 -22.73 5.52 6.78
CA GLU A 11 -23.12 4.15 7.22
C GLU A 11 -22.89 3.07 6.12
N ASP A 12 -21.90 3.28 5.27
CA ASP A 12 -21.77 2.57 4.00
C ASP A 12 -21.05 1.22 4.12
N ASP A 13 -20.64 0.80 5.33
CA ASP A 13 -19.77 -0.37 5.55
C ASP A 13 -18.58 -0.49 4.56
N PHE A 14 -18.11 0.66 4.07
CA PHE A 14 -17.09 0.80 3.02
C PHE A 14 -17.43 0.09 1.69
N ARG A 15 -18.71 0.04 1.29
CA ARG A 15 -19.13 -0.50 -0.03
C ARG A 15 -18.35 0.13 -1.17
N PHE A 16 -17.97 1.41 -1.09
CA PHE A 16 -17.17 2.07 -2.13
C PHE A 16 -15.83 1.36 -2.43
N LEU A 17 -15.26 0.64 -1.46
CA LEU A 17 -14.02 -0.11 -1.65
C LEU A 17 -14.20 -1.34 -2.54
N ASN A 18 -15.44 -1.81 -2.73
CA ASN A 18 -15.74 -2.86 -3.70
C ASN A 18 -15.41 -2.43 -5.14
N PHE A 19 -15.23 -1.14 -5.42
CA PHE A 19 -14.74 -0.69 -6.72
C PHE A 19 -13.36 -1.28 -7.05
N PHE A 20 -12.43 -1.28 -6.08
CA PHE A 20 -11.06 -1.79 -6.29
C PHE A 20 -10.99 -3.30 -6.52
N THR A 21 -12.12 -3.98 -6.37
CA THR A 21 -12.26 -5.44 -6.44
C THR A 21 -12.90 -5.86 -7.76
N GLN A 22 -13.37 -4.89 -8.55
CA GLN A 22 -13.94 -5.10 -9.88
C GLN A 22 -12.88 -5.43 -10.94
N SER A 23 -11.62 -5.07 -10.69
CA SER A 23 -10.53 -5.41 -11.61
C SER A 23 -9.95 -6.78 -11.28
N ASP A 24 -9.95 -7.64 -12.29
CA ASP A 24 -9.27 -8.95 -12.30
C ASP A 24 -8.07 -8.97 -13.26
N LYS A 25 -7.58 -7.77 -13.65
CA LYS A 25 -6.55 -7.57 -14.66
C LYS A 25 -5.26 -7.05 -14.03
N PRO A 26 -4.32 -7.93 -13.64
CA PRO A 26 -3.03 -7.52 -13.12
C PRO A 26 -2.22 -6.82 -14.22
N ASN A 27 -1.47 -5.80 -13.82
CA ASN A 27 -0.49 -5.14 -14.69
C ASN A 27 0.90 -5.82 -14.61
N LEU A 28 1.87 -5.29 -15.34
CA LEU A 28 3.26 -5.77 -15.36
C LEU A 28 3.90 -5.89 -13.97
N GLU A 29 3.67 -4.93 -13.07
CA GLU A 29 4.23 -4.95 -11.72
C GLU A 29 3.75 -6.19 -10.96
N HIS A 30 2.46 -6.50 -11.05
CA HIS A 30 1.89 -7.68 -10.40
C HIS A 30 2.50 -8.98 -10.92
N PHE A 31 2.74 -9.10 -12.23
CA PHE A 31 3.36 -10.28 -12.81
C PHE A 31 4.84 -10.40 -12.43
N VAL A 32 5.59 -9.30 -12.37
CA VAL A 32 6.97 -9.33 -11.86
C VAL A 32 6.99 -9.74 -10.39
N LEU A 33 6.08 -9.23 -9.57
CA LEU A 33 5.96 -9.65 -8.17
C LEU A 33 5.53 -11.12 -8.04
N ALA A 34 4.67 -11.63 -8.93
CA ALA A 34 4.33 -13.05 -9.03
C ALA A 34 5.57 -13.92 -9.34
N GLU A 35 6.49 -13.46 -10.20
CA GLU A 35 7.78 -14.14 -10.38
C GLU A 35 8.64 -14.11 -9.12
N MET A 36 8.64 -13.00 -8.38
CA MET A 36 9.40 -12.91 -7.12
C MET A 36 8.87 -13.89 -6.07
N PHE A 37 7.55 -14.00 -5.95
CA PHE A 37 6.89 -15.02 -5.14
C PHE A 37 7.34 -16.44 -5.54
N LYS A 38 7.31 -16.78 -6.84
CA LYS A 38 7.74 -18.10 -7.33
C LYS A 38 9.20 -18.43 -7.03
N LYS A 39 10.06 -17.42 -6.98
CA LYS A 39 11.49 -17.55 -6.62
C LYS A 39 11.74 -17.62 -5.10
N GLY A 40 10.70 -17.59 -4.28
CA GLY A 40 10.83 -17.67 -2.82
C GLY A 40 11.16 -16.34 -2.15
N HIS A 41 11.07 -15.21 -2.85
CA HIS A 41 11.19 -13.90 -2.23
C HIS A 41 9.95 -13.57 -1.41
N PHE A 42 10.13 -12.78 -0.35
CA PHE A 42 9.02 -12.35 0.49
C PHE A 42 8.43 -11.09 -0.11
N VAL A 43 7.16 -11.16 -0.48
CA VAL A 43 6.42 -10.03 -1.04
C VAL A 43 5.22 -9.75 -0.14
N ILE A 44 5.04 -8.47 0.16
CA ILE A 44 4.00 -7.92 1.03
C ILE A 44 3.32 -6.81 0.24
N THR A 45 2.03 -6.63 0.42
CA THR A 45 1.30 -5.51 -0.21
C THR A 45 0.46 -4.75 0.80
N SER A 46 0.41 -3.43 0.62
CA SER A 46 -0.55 -2.51 1.24
C SER A 46 -1.85 -2.41 0.46
N ASN A 47 -1.93 -3.00 -0.75
CA ASN A 47 -3.13 -2.96 -1.58
C ASN A 47 -4.22 -3.89 -1.03
N PHE A 48 -5.47 -3.44 -1.14
CA PHE A 48 -6.65 -4.17 -0.69
C PHE A 48 -7.29 -5.03 -1.79
N ASP A 49 -6.96 -4.75 -3.05
CA ASP A 49 -7.41 -5.47 -4.25
C ASP A 49 -6.87 -6.90 -4.30
N PHE A 50 -7.18 -7.65 -5.36
CA PHE A 50 -6.80 -9.06 -5.54
C PHE A 50 -5.78 -9.30 -6.64
N LEU A 51 -5.13 -8.24 -7.13
CA LEU A 51 -4.38 -8.31 -8.38
C LEU A 51 -3.11 -9.17 -8.26
N LEU A 52 -2.48 -9.25 -7.08
CA LEU A 52 -1.35 -10.17 -6.85
C LEU A 52 -1.79 -11.64 -6.86
N GLU A 53 -2.91 -11.96 -6.22
CA GLU A 53 -3.47 -13.31 -6.25
C GLU A 53 -3.90 -13.70 -7.67
N TYR A 54 -4.53 -12.79 -8.41
CA TYR A 54 -4.86 -13.01 -9.81
C TYR A 54 -3.61 -13.19 -10.67
N ALA A 55 -2.56 -12.39 -10.47
CA ALA A 55 -1.29 -12.56 -11.19
C ALA A 55 -0.65 -13.93 -10.93
N LEU A 56 -0.71 -14.44 -9.70
CA LEU A 56 -0.24 -15.80 -9.37
C LEU A 56 -1.08 -16.87 -10.07
N LEU A 57 -2.41 -16.76 -10.04
CA LEU A 57 -3.31 -17.70 -10.71
C LEU A 57 -3.11 -17.70 -12.24
N GLN A 58 -2.99 -16.53 -12.85
CA GLN A 58 -2.71 -16.34 -14.28
C GLN A 58 -1.27 -16.73 -14.66
N SER A 59 -0.39 -16.89 -13.67
CA SER A 59 0.98 -17.40 -13.83
C SER A 59 1.09 -18.91 -13.52
N ASP A 60 -0.01 -19.64 -13.65
CA ASP A 60 -0.12 -21.09 -13.49
C ASP A 60 0.22 -21.61 -12.08
N VAL A 61 0.17 -20.74 -11.06
CA VAL A 61 0.33 -21.19 -9.67
C VAL A 61 -0.97 -21.87 -9.23
N PRO A 62 -0.94 -23.15 -8.83
CA PRO A 62 -2.14 -23.83 -8.39
C PRO A 62 -2.78 -23.11 -7.21
N LYS A 63 -4.10 -22.87 -7.26
CA LYS A 63 -4.88 -22.20 -6.22
C LYS A 63 -4.57 -22.71 -4.81
N LYS A 64 -4.42 -24.03 -4.64
CA LYS A 64 -4.09 -24.68 -3.36
C LYS A 64 -2.71 -24.32 -2.78
N LYS A 65 -1.80 -23.76 -3.59
CA LYS A 65 -0.48 -23.32 -3.15
C LYS A 65 -0.53 -21.90 -2.61
N ILE A 66 -1.40 -21.04 -3.11
CA ILE A 66 -1.51 -19.64 -2.70
C ILE A 66 -2.14 -19.56 -1.29
N VAL A 67 -1.54 -18.77 -0.40
CA VAL A 67 -1.99 -18.59 0.99
C VAL A 67 -2.07 -17.10 1.27
N PRO A 68 -3.22 -16.44 1.01
CA PRO A 68 -3.41 -15.07 1.43
C PRO A 68 -3.40 -14.97 2.95
N VAL A 69 -2.60 -14.05 3.49
CA VAL A 69 -2.47 -13.78 4.92
C VAL A 69 -3.03 -12.40 5.19
N ILE A 70 -4.25 -12.35 5.74
CA ILE A 70 -5.08 -11.14 5.80
C ILE A 70 -5.43 -10.79 7.25
N THR A 71 -5.99 -11.76 7.98
CA THR A 71 -6.49 -11.56 9.34
C THR A 71 -5.39 -11.79 10.38
N LYS A 72 -5.61 -11.32 11.61
CA LYS A 72 -4.71 -11.63 12.74
C LYS A 72 -4.47 -13.14 12.90
N LYS A 73 -5.51 -13.97 12.76
CA LYS A 73 -5.39 -15.43 12.84
C LYS A 73 -4.49 -15.99 11.74
N ASP A 74 -4.56 -15.43 10.53
CA ASP A 74 -3.68 -15.82 9.44
C ASP A 74 -2.23 -15.46 9.76
N TYR A 75 -1.98 -14.25 10.26
CA TYR A 75 -0.63 -13.81 10.66
C TYR A 75 -0.04 -14.69 11.75
N GLU A 76 -0.84 -15.10 12.74
CA GLU A 76 -0.41 -16.04 13.79
C GLU A 76 -0.05 -17.42 13.20
N LYS A 77 -0.94 -17.97 12.37
CA LYS A 77 -0.80 -19.31 11.77
C LYS A 77 0.32 -19.39 10.71
N PHE A 78 0.51 -18.31 9.97
CA PHE A 78 1.39 -18.23 8.79
C PHE A 78 2.52 -17.23 9.00
N SER A 79 3.03 -17.12 10.23
CA SER A 79 4.08 -16.18 10.65
C SER A 79 5.51 -16.52 10.18
N ASP A 80 5.69 -17.67 9.54
CA ASP A 80 6.97 -18.16 9.01
C ASP A 80 6.88 -18.42 7.51
N PRO A 81 7.24 -17.42 6.67
CA PRO A 81 7.26 -17.57 5.22
C PRO A 81 8.19 -18.67 4.73
N GLU A 82 9.34 -18.88 5.39
CA GLU A 82 10.33 -19.89 4.97
C GLU A 82 9.76 -21.30 5.10
N LYS A 83 9.10 -21.58 6.21
CA LYS A 83 8.39 -22.86 6.41
C LYS A 83 7.31 -23.07 5.37
N LEU A 84 6.60 -22.02 4.96
CA LEU A 84 5.57 -22.11 3.92
C LEU A 84 6.18 -22.43 2.56
N TYR A 85 7.23 -21.72 2.16
CA TYR A 85 7.93 -22.02 0.91
C TYR A 85 8.51 -23.44 0.88
N LYS A 86 9.10 -23.91 1.99
CA LYS A 86 9.58 -25.31 2.12
C LYS A 86 8.45 -26.34 1.93
N ASN A 87 7.23 -25.99 2.30
CA ASN A 87 6.04 -26.83 2.09
C ASN A 87 5.34 -26.60 0.73
N GLY A 88 6.00 -25.89 -0.20
CA GLY A 88 5.46 -25.57 -1.52
C GLY A 88 4.29 -24.59 -1.49
N LYS A 89 4.19 -23.76 -0.44
CA LYS A 89 3.16 -22.74 -0.26
C LYS A 89 3.65 -21.33 -0.58
N ILE A 90 2.69 -20.61 -1.14
CA ILE A 90 2.53 -19.25 -1.66
C ILE A 90 2.08 -18.11 -0.73
N PRO A 91 2.78 -17.68 0.32
CA PRO A 91 2.17 -16.70 1.22
C PRO A 91 2.06 -15.31 0.59
N VAL A 92 0.87 -14.71 0.57
CA VAL A 92 0.62 -13.34 0.10
C VAL A 92 0.19 -12.49 1.29
N TYR A 93 1.11 -11.72 1.86
CA TYR A 93 0.85 -10.92 3.07
C TYR A 93 0.21 -9.57 2.73
N LYS A 94 -0.97 -9.29 3.30
CA LYS A 94 -1.71 -8.03 3.09
C LYS A 94 -1.74 -7.19 4.36
N ILE A 95 -0.86 -6.18 4.44
CA ILE A 95 -0.72 -5.38 5.67
C ILE A 95 -1.92 -4.46 5.92
N HIS A 96 -2.63 -4.03 4.89
CA HIS A 96 -3.86 -3.27 5.09
C HIS A 96 -5.13 -4.13 5.03
N GLY A 97 -4.95 -5.45 4.89
CA GLY A 97 -6.04 -6.41 4.79
C GLY A 97 -6.72 -6.42 3.43
N SER A 98 -7.86 -7.10 3.37
CA SER A 98 -8.77 -7.11 2.22
C SER A 98 -10.16 -7.51 2.69
N HIS A 99 -11.20 -7.22 1.92
CA HIS A 99 -12.58 -7.55 2.28
C HIS A 99 -12.93 -9.03 2.10
N ARG A 100 -12.14 -9.79 1.33
CA ARG A 100 -12.33 -11.24 1.16
C ARG A 100 -11.00 -11.94 0.90
N ASN A 101 -10.91 -13.20 1.26
CA ASN A 101 -9.89 -14.10 0.73
C ASN A 101 -10.40 -14.79 -0.54
N ILE A 102 -9.92 -14.41 -1.73
CA ILE A 102 -10.41 -15.02 -3.00
C ILE A 102 -9.95 -16.48 -3.21
N ILE A 103 -8.97 -16.92 -2.42
CA ILE A 103 -8.47 -18.30 -2.48
C ILE A 103 -9.37 -19.22 -1.64
N THR A 104 -9.66 -18.86 -0.39
CA THR A 104 -10.51 -19.68 0.50
C THR A 104 -11.99 -19.37 0.39
N GLY A 105 -12.34 -18.18 -0.10
CA GLY A 105 -13.71 -17.65 -0.15
C GLY A 105 -14.15 -16.92 1.13
N GLU A 106 -13.34 -16.94 2.19
CA GLU A 106 -13.63 -16.33 3.51
C GLU A 106 -13.89 -14.82 3.42
N ASP A 107 -14.93 -14.35 4.11
CA ASP A 107 -15.17 -12.92 4.30
C ASP A 107 -14.23 -12.37 5.38
N THR A 108 -13.40 -11.40 5.02
CA THR A 108 -12.41 -10.77 5.90
C THR A 108 -12.69 -9.29 6.14
N ARG A 109 -13.90 -8.81 5.77
CA ARG A 109 -14.31 -7.40 5.82
C ARG A 109 -14.15 -6.79 7.20
N ASN A 110 -14.49 -7.51 8.27
CA ASN A 110 -14.34 -6.99 9.64
C ASN A 110 -12.88 -6.63 9.97
N SER A 111 -11.93 -7.48 9.60
CA SER A 111 -10.49 -7.20 9.81
C SER A 111 -10.06 -5.98 9.02
N PHE A 112 -10.51 -5.88 7.76
CA PHE A 112 -10.20 -4.79 6.86
C PHE A 112 -10.77 -3.44 7.33
N ILE A 113 -12.04 -3.42 7.74
CA ILE A 113 -12.70 -2.24 8.30
C ILE A 113 -11.95 -1.74 9.55
N ASN A 114 -11.51 -2.66 10.42
CA ASN A 114 -10.75 -2.29 11.61
C ASN A 114 -9.41 -1.63 11.24
N THR A 115 -8.69 -2.17 10.26
CA THR A 115 -7.45 -1.56 9.76
C THR A 115 -7.71 -0.16 9.18
N LEU A 116 -8.75 0.01 8.37
CA LEU A 116 -9.11 1.33 7.81
C LEU A 116 -9.54 2.33 8.89
N LYS A 117 -10.25 1.89 9.91
CA LYS A 117 -10.61 2.72 11.07
C LYS A 117 -9.35 3.22 11.79
N LEU A 118 -8.36 2.35 12.00
CA LEU A 118 -7.08 2.73 12.61
C LEU A 118 -6.33 3.77 11.75
N ILE A 119 -6.22 3.53 10.43
CA ILE A 119 -5.61 4.48 9.49
C ILE A 119 -6.38 5.82 9.49
N GLY A 120 -7.72 5.76 9.56
CA GLY A 120 -8.60 6.92 9.54
C GLY A 120 -8.52 7.78 10.79
N LEU A 121 -8.50 7.16 11.98
CA LEU A 121 -8.48 7.80 13.30
C LEU A 121 -7.10 8.35 13.67
N ASN A 122 -6.02 7.71 13.24
CA ASN A 122 -4.66 8.12 13.62
C ASN A 122 -4.16 9.39 12.90
N GLN A 123 -4.95 9.99 12.00
CA GLN A 123 -4.56 11.21 11.29
C GLN A 123 -5.03 12.51 11.99
N THR A 124 -5.74 12.44 13.13
CA THR A 124 -6.35 13.61 13.79
C THR A 124 -5.65 14.07 15.06
N GLU A 125 -4.69 13.31 15.60
CA GLU A 125 -3.93 13.67 16.82
C GLU A 125 -2.44 13.32 16.67
N SER A 126 -1.59 13.86 17.55
CA SER A 126 -0.13 13.66 17.66
C SER A 126 0.34 12.21 17.86
N ASN A 127 -0.51 11.23 17.57
CA ASN A 127 -0.23 9.81 17.67
C ASN A 127 0.45 9.31 16.39
N ILE A 128 1.56 8.60 16.54
CA ILE A 128 2.30 8.00 15.43
C ILE A 128 1.36 7.00 14.74
N VAL A 129 0.97 7.28 13.50
CA VAL A 129 0.21 6.34 12.67
C VAL A 129 1.11 5.13 12.42
N GLN A 130 0.77 3.98 13.00
CA GLN A 130 1.52 2.73 12.77
C GLN A 130 0.57 1.64 12.29
N LEU A 131 1.14 0.67 11.58
CA LEU A 131 0.46 -0.60 11.31
C LEU A 131 0.02 -1.24 12.63
N GLU A 132 -1.01 -2.09 12.56
CA GLU A 132 -1.39 -2.91 13.72
C GLU A 132 -0.17 -3.63 14.29
N PRO A 133 -0.01 -3.71 15.63
CA PRO A 133 1.25 -4.15 16.24
C PRO A 133 1.78 -5.49 15.72
N TYR A 134 0.89 -6.46 15.47
CA TYR A 134 1.29 -7.78 14.95
C TYR A 134 1.82 -7.71 13.50
N LYS A 135 1.32 -6.78 12.68
CA LYS A 135 1.79 -6.57 11.30
C LYS A 135 3.13 -5.84 11.27
N ALA A 136 3.29 -4.83 12.14
CA ALA A 136 4.55 -4.13 12.32
C ALA A 136 5.66 -5.09 12.81
N GLN A 137 5.37 -5.89 13.83
CA GLN A 137 6.28 -6.92 14.33
C GLN A 137 6.61 -7.98 13.27
N PHE A 138 5.61 -8.40 12.49
CA PHE A 138 5.84 -9.31 11.38
C PHE A 138 6.78 -8.70 10.35
N LEU A 139 6.53 -7.46 9.90
CA LEU A 139 7.36 -6.75 8.92
C LEU A 139 8.81 -6.61 9.40
N ASP A 140 9.03 -6.21 10.66
CA ASP A 140 10.37 -6.12 11.26
C ASP A 140 11.08 -7.49 11.26
N LYS A 141 10.37 -8.54 11.71
CA LYS A 141 10.90 -9.90 11.75
C LYS A 141 11.33 -10.41 10.39
N ILE A 142 10.48 -10.29 9.37
CA ILE A 142 10.77 -10.88 8.05
C ILE A 142 11.77 -10.06 7.24
N SER A 143 11.95 -8.78 7.58
CA SER A 143 12.91 -7.87 6.94
C SER A 143 14.29 -7.87 7.63
N ASN A 144 14.40 -8.51 8.79
CA ASN A 144 15.63 -8.61 9.57
C ASN A 144 16.77 -9.18 8.70
N GLU A 145 17.89 -8.45 8.67
CA GLU A 145 19.10 -8.78 7.92
C GLU A 145 18.91 -8.92 6.40
N ARG A 146 17.84 -8.37 5.84
CA ARG A 146 17.51 -8.40 4.41
C ARG A 146 17.54 -7.02 3.78
N SER A 147 17.41 -7.01 2.45
CA SER A 147 17.13 -5.79 1.69
C SER A 147 15.64 -5.71 1.45
N LEU A 148 15.02 -4.58 1.79
CA LEU A 148 13.62 -4.28 1.52
C LEU A 148 13.54 -3.38 0.30
N ILE A 149 12.78 -3.80 -0.71
CA ILE A 149 12.51 -3.02 -1.92
C ILE A 149 11.07 -2.54 -1.86
N ILE A 150 10.87 -1.23 -2.00
CA ILE A 150 9.55 -0.60 -2.07
C ILE A 150 9.33 -0.13 -3.51
N ILE A 151 8.21 -0.55 -4.11
CA ILE A 151 7.84 -0.28 -5.51
C ILE A 151 6.34 0.00 -5.60
N GLY A 152 5.93 0.82 -6.57
CA GLY A 152 4.51 1.15 -6.78
C GLY A 152 3.92 2.03 -5.67
N TYR A 153 4.77 2.70 -4.89
CA TYR A 153 4.38 3.39 -3.67
C TYR A 153 5.02 4.78 -3.60
N SER A 154 4.17 5.82 -3.49
CA SER A 154 4.60 7.22 -3.60
C SER A 154 5.07 7.83 -2.29
N GLY A 155 4.71 7.25 -1.14
CA GLY A 155 5.03 7.77 0.19
C GLY A 155 4.34 9.10 0.55
N ARG A 156 3.52 9.67 -0.32
CA ARG A 156 2.98 11.05 -0.14
C ARG A 156 1.82 11.14 0.85
N ASN A 157 1.08 10.06 1.08
CA ASN A 157 -0.16 10.05 1.87
C ASN A 157 -0.24 8.90 2.87
N ASP A 158 0.86 8.19 3.09
CA ASP A 158 0.83 6.95 3.84
C ASP A 158 1.86 6.96 4.97
N PHE A 159 1.34 7.30 6.13
CA PHE A 159 2.10 7.50 7.35
C PHE A 159 2.37 6.17 8.07
N ASP A 160 1.62 5.09 7.78
CA ASP A 160 1.76 3.85 8.56
C ASP A 160 3.06 3.11 8.25
N LEU A 161 3.38 2.89 6.98
CA LEU A 161 4.57 2.17 6.54
C LEU A 161 5.82 3.01 6.83
N LEU A 162 5.81 4.30 6.50
CA LEU A 162 6.94 5.20 6.78
C LEU A 162 7.25 5.27 8.27
N SER A 163 6.23 5.39 9.12
CA SER A 163 6.43 5.38 10.58
C SER A 163 6.91 4.02 11.09
N THR A 164 6.42 2.93 10.50
CA THR A 164 6.88 1.57 10.84
C THR A 164 8.35 1.36 10.43
N LEU A 165 8.77 1.85 9.26
CA LEU A 165 10.16 1.76 8.79
C LEU A 165 11.12 2.52 9.71
N LYS A 166 10.70 3.64 10.30
CA LYS A 166 11.52 4.43 11.24
C LYS A 166 11.89 3.63 12.51
N ILE A 167 11.07 2.65 12.91
CA ILE A 167 11.28 1.89 14.15
C ILE A 167 11.91 0.50 13.95
N MET A 168 12.12 0.06 12.70
CA MET A 168 12.72 -1.24 12.38
C MET A 168 14.23 -1.23 12.63
N LYS A 169 14.74 -2.20 13.40
CA LYS A 169 16.10 -2.10 14.00
C LYS A 169 17.19 -2.93 13.34
N LYS A 170 16.89 -3.69 12.28
CA LYS A 170 17.87 -4.62 11.66
C LYS A 170 17.74 -4.80 10.15
N LEU A 171 17.11 -3.85 9.48
CA LEU A 171 17.03 -3.83 8.03
C LEU A 171 18.41 -3.44 7.46
N LYS A 172 18.97 -4.24 6.53
CA LYS A 172 20.31 -3.95 5.95
C LYS A 172 20.23 -2.82 4.93
N ASN A 173 19.32 -2.98 3.96
CA ASN A 173 19.14 -2.01 2.90
C ASN A 173 17.65 -1.70 2.73
N LEU A 174 17.32 -0.41 2.60
CA LEU A 174 16.03 0.05 2.11
C LEU A 174 16.24 0.63 0.71
N ILE A 175 15.57 0.08 -0.29
CA ILE A 175 15.64 0.54 -1.67
C ILE A 175 14.26 1.01 -2.09
N TRP A 176 14.12 2.31 -2.35
CA TRP A 176 12.87 2.92 -2.76
C TRP A 176 12.86 3.20 -4.27
N ILE A 177 12.02 2.50 -5.02
CA ILE A 177 11.83 2.71 -6.45
C ILE A 177 10.76 3.79 -6.64
N ASN A 178 11.21 4.99 -7.00
CA ASN A 178 10.35 6.14 -7.26
C ASN A 178 10.06 6.27 -8.76
N HIS A 179 8.77 6.30 -9.10
CA HIS A 179 8.31 6.38 -10.50
C HIS A 179 8.47 7.79 -11.07
N ILE A 180 9.05 7.89 -12.27
CA ILE A 180 9.12 9.12 -13.08
C ILE A 180 8.51 8.89 -14.47
N SER A 181 7.59 9.76 -14.90
CA SER A 181 6.68 9.51 -16.02
C SER A 181 7.27 9.70 -17.42
N ASP A 182 8.22 10.61 -17.66
CA ASP A 182 9.14 10.63 -18.83
C ASP A 182 10.01 11.91 -18.86
N GLY A 183 11.20 11.83 -19.48
CA GLY A 183 11.89 12.99 -20.09
C GLY A 183 13.20 13.50 -19.51
N GLY A 184 14.21 12.64 -19.25
CA GLY A 184 15.58 13.12 -19.04
C GLY A 184 16.49 12.21 -18.24
N SER A 185 17.39 11.51 -18.96
CA SER A 185 18.68 10.95 -18.52
C SER A 185 18.77 10.11 -17.24
N LYS A 186 19.09 8.82 -17.46
CA LYS A 186 19.68 7.83 -16.54
C LYS A 186 18.81 7.33 -15.39
N GLU A 187 18.94 6.03 -15.15
CA GLU A 187 18.51 5.39 -13.92
C GLU A 187 19.40 5.98 -12.82
N ASP A 188 18.85 6.90 -12.03
CA ASP A 188 19.63 7.57 -11.00
C ASP A 188 19.41 6.84 -9.67
N LEU A 189 20.49 6.24 -9.19
CA LEU A 189 20.57 5.62 -7.87
C LEU A 189 21.27 6.59 -6.92
N TYR A 190 20.54 7.01 -5.90
CA TYR A 190 21.06 7.86 -4.83
C TYR A 190 21.19 7.04 -3.57
N GLU A 191 22.38 7.07 -2.96
CA GLU A 191 22.54 6.65 -1.58
C GLU A 191 22.37 7.87 -0.68
N LEU A 192 21.46 7.77 0.28
CA LEU A 192 21.19 8.86 1.22
C LEU A 192 22.20 8.78 2.36
N ASP A 193 22.98 9.85 2.50
CA ASP A 193 23.97 10.03 3.56
C ASP A 193 23.48 11.07 4.57
N ALA A 194 23.47 10.71 5.85
CA ALA A 194 23.05 11.58 6.94
C ALA A 194 23.95 12.81 7.12
N GLN A 195 25.17 12.80 6.58
CA GLN A 195 26.15 13.88 6.78
C GLN A 195 26.14 14.97 5.67
N LYS A 196 25.41 14.77 4.57
CA LYS A 196 25.42 15.70 3.41
C LYS A 196 24.25 16.70 3.36
N SER A 197 23.45 16.83 4.42
CA SER A 197 22.21 17.62 4.36
C SER A 197 22.44 19.13 4.58
N SER A 198 22.87 19.85 3.55
CA SER A 198 22.56 21.28 3.46
C SER A 198 21.09 21.42 3.04
N ASP A 199 20.28 21.99 3.94
CA ASP A 199 18.84 22.31 3.83
C ASP A 199 17.84 21.14 3.70
N PHE A 200 17.62 20.41 4.81
CA PHE A 200 16.54 19.41 4.99
C PHE A 200 15.15 19.93 4.54
N ASN A 201 14.87 21.21 4.79
CA ASN A 201 13.59 21.85 4.43
C ASN A 201 13.42 22.12 2.93
N SER A 202 14.50 22.03 2.14
CA SER A 202 14.46 22.21 0.67
C SER A 202 14.20 20.92 -0.08
N LEU A 203 14.31 19.77 0.60
CA LEU A 203 14.14 18.44 0.02
C LEU A 203 12.67 18.12 -0.24
N ASP A 204 12.42 17.20 -1.18
CA ASP A 204 11.09 16.66 -1.37
C ASP A 204 10.66 15.82 -0.14
N LYS A 205 9.34 15.66 0.06
CA LYS A 205 8.79 14.96 1.23
C LYS A 205 9.29 13.51 1.38
N LEU A 206 9.59 12.85 0.25
CA LEU A 206 10.06 11.47 0.26
C LEU A 206 11.51 11.43 0.76
N ASP A 207 12.38 12.30 0.24
CA ASP A 207 13.77 12.42 0.69
C ASP A 207 13.86 12.78 2.18
N GLN A 208 13.02 13.70 2.66
CA GLN A 208 12.93 13.99 4.11
C GLN A 208 12.61 12.72 4.91
N SER A 209 11.63 11.94 4.47
CA SER A 209 11.23 10.71 5.15
C SER A 209 12.33 9.63 5.11
N LEU A 210 13.01 9.48 3.98
CA LEU A 210 14.11 8.53 3.80
C LEU A 210 15.35 8.92 4.63
N LEU A 211 15.66 10.22 4.70
CA LEU A 211 16.73 10.74 5.56
C LEU A 211 16.42 10.52 7.04
N GLU A 212 15.18 10.77 7.48
CA GLU A 212 14.77 10.49 8.87
C GLU A 212 14.96 9.02 9.22
N ILE A 213 14.60 8.09 8.30
CA ILE A 213 14.83 6.65 8.50
C ILE A 213 16.33 6.37 8.67
N LYS A 214 17.19 6.95 7.82
CA LYS A 214 18.65 6.78 7.90
C LYS A 214 19.25 7.38 9.18
N GLN A 215 18.75 8.53 9.64
CA GLN A 215 19.20 9.19 10.86
C GLN A 215 18.80 8.39 12.12
N LEU A 216 17.57 7.87 12.16
CA LEU A 216 17.09 7.04 13.27
C LEU A 216 17.73 5.66 13.30
N ASN A 217 18.17 5.15 12.14
CA ASN A 217 18.80 3.85 12.00
C ASN A 217 20.16 4.00 11.30
N GLY A 218 21.22 4.30 12.04
CA GLY A 218 22.55 4.54 11.42
C GLY A 218 23.09 3.36 10.60
N SER A 219 22.67 2.13 10.92
CA SER A 219 23.13 0.88 10.29
C SER A 219 22.42 0.50 8.97
N ILE A 220 21.27 1.11 8.65
CA ILE A 220 20.58 0.81 7.39
C ILE A 220 21.18 1.63 6.25
N ASN A 221 21.42 1.02 5.10
CA ASN A 221 21.71 1.76 3.87
C ASN A 221 20.39 2.12 3.20
N VAL A 222 20.18 3.40 2.89
CA VAL A 222 18.94 3.88 2.28
C VAL A 222 19.24 4.37 0.88
N PHE A 223 18.57 3.77 -0.09
CA PHE A 223 18.73 4.05 -1.51
C PHE A 223 17.42 4.52 -2.11
N ARG A 224 17.49 5.51 -3.00
CA ARG A 224 16.40 5.94 -3.87
C ARG A 224 16.79 5.67 -5.31
N LEU A 225 15.93 4.96 -6.05
CA LEU A 225 16.09 4.71 -7.46
C LEU A 225 14.97 5.43 -8.22
N ASN A 226 15.32 6.47 -8.98
CA ASN A 226 14.39 7.19 -9.83
C ASN A 226 14.35 6.56 -11.22
N VAL A 227 13.24 5.91 -11.57
CA VAL A 227 13.09 5.23 -12.88
C VAL A 227 11.65 5.27 -13.37
N ASN A 228 11.47 5.14 -14.68
CA ASN A 228 10.17 4.74 -15.20
C ASN A 228 9.95 3.26 -14.83
N THR A 229 9.19 3.02 -13.76
CA THR A 229 8.98 1.67 -13.18
C THR A 229 8.58 0.64 -14.22
N SER A 230 7.62 0.96 -15.09
CA SER A 230 7.17 0.05 -16.14
C SER A 230 8.31 -0.33 -17.09
N LYS A 231 9.03 0.67 -17.65
CA LYS A 231 10.17 0.43 -18.55
C LYS A 231 11.30 -0.34 -17.85
N PHE A 232 11.55 -0.06 -16.58
CA PHE A 232 12.56 -0.76 -15.77
C PHE A 232 12.19 -2.24 -15.58
N LEU A 233 10.94 -2.51 -15.17
CA LEU A 233 10.45 -3.87 -14.92
C LEU A 233 10.31 -4.71 -16.20
N GLU A 234 10.03 -4.08 -17.34
CA GLU A 234 9.99 -4.78 -18.63
C GLU A 234 11.29 -5.51 -18.96
N LYS A 235 12.44 -5.01 -18.47
CA LYS A 235 13.75 -5.65 -18.66
C LYS A 235 13.84 -7.01 -17.96
N PHE A 236 13.05 -7.23 -16.92
CA PHE A 236 13.07 -8.44 -16.09
C PHE A 236 11.95 -9.42 -16.42
N PHE A 237 10.93 -8.99 -17.19
CA PHE A 237 9.75 -9.79 -17.48
C PHE A 237 9.79 -10.33 -18.92
N LYS A 238 9.93 -11.66 -19.04
CA LYS A 238 10.06 -12.34 -20.34
C LYS A 238 8.72 -12.77 -20.95
N GLU A 239 7.69 -12.98 -20.13
CA GLU A 239 6.41 -13.56 -20.54
C GLU A 239 5.35 -12.49 -20.88
N LYS A 240 5.68 -11.59 -21.81
CA LYS A 240 4.80 -10.44 -22.16
C LYS A 240 3.39 -10.85 -22.60
N ASP A 241 3.21 -12.07 -23.10
CA ASP A 241 1.93 -12.62 -23.55
C ASP A 241 0.90 -12.80 -22.42
N LYS A 242 1.34 -12.85 -21.15
CA LYS A 242 0.45 -12.94 -19.99
C LYS A 242 -0.20 -11.61 -19.60
N LEU A 243 0.29 -10.49 -20.14
CA LEU A 243 -0.30 -9.18 -19.87
C LEU A 243 -1.64 -9.05 -20.58
N SER A 244 -2.69 -8.73 -19.80
CA SER A 244 -3.99 -8.39 -20.38
C SER A 244 -3.83 -7.22 -21.35
N LYS A 245 -4.24 -7.44 -22.61
CA LYS A 245 -4.33 -6.36 -23.62
C LYS A 245 -5.54 -5.45 -23.36
N ASP A 246 -6.56 -6.00 -22.73
CA ASP A 246 -7.76 -5.26 -22.38
C ASP A 246 -7.50 -4.43 -21.13
N LYS A 247 -7.88 -3.15 -21.18
CA LYS A 247 -7.81 -2.28 -20.02
C LYS A 247 -9.00 -2.54 -19.08
N PHE A 248 -8.83 -2.19 -17.81
CA PHE A 248 -9.97 -2.02 -16.92
C PHE A 248 -10.70 -0.73 -17.33
N THR A 249 -12.00 -0.82 -17.61
CA THR A 249 -12.77 0.26 -18.26
C THR A 249 -13.92 0.80 -17.43
N ILE A 250 -14.15 0.27 -16.23
CA ILE A 250 -15.24 0.75 -15.37
C ILE A 250 -14.86 2.14 -14.85
N ASP A 251 -15.72 3.12 -15.13
CA ASP A 251 -15.57 4.47 -14.60
C ASP A 251 -15.95 4.51 -13.11
N LEU A 252 -15.10 5.10 -12.28
CA LEU A 252 -15.32 5.20 -10.84
C LEU A 252 -16.58 6.02 -10.52
N THR A 253 -16.83 7.11 -11.25
CA THR A 253 -17.96 8.01 -10.97
C THR A 253 -19.28 7.32 -11.29
N GLU A 254 -19.35 6.64 -12.44
CA GLU A 254 -20.50 5.84 -12.85
C GLU A 254 -20.75 4.68 -11.88
N TRP A 255 -19.69 3.98 -11.48
CA TRP A 255 -19.79 2.88 -10.52
C TRP A 255 -20.31 3.37 -9.16
N LEU A 256 -19.79 4.49 -8.63
CA LEU A 256 -20.22 5.05 -7.35
C LEU A 256 -21.71 5.43 -7.39
N LYS A 257 -22.17 6.11 -8.45
CA LYS A 257 -23.59 6.48 -8.62
C LYS A 257 -24.54 5.27 -8.64
N THR A 258 -24.05 4.13 -9.11
CA THR A 258 -24.85 2.92 -9.26
C THR A 258 -24.84 2.05 -8.00
N ASN A 259 -23.77 2.11 -7.20
CA ASN A 259 -23.52 1.16 -6.11
C ASN A 259 -23.56 1.80 -4.71
N ILE A 260 -23.52 3.12 -4.62
CA ILE A 260 -23.49 3.87 -3.36
C ILE A 260 -24.68 4.82 -3.35
N ASP A 261 -25.46 4.76 -2.26
CA ASP A 261 -26.61 5.63 -2.07
C ASP A 261 -26.16 7.09 -1.96
N GLU A 262 -26.80 7.97 -2.73
CA GLU A 262 -26.47 9.39 -2.67
C GLU A 262 -26.85 9.94 -1.28
N PRO A 263 -25.90 10.56 -0.54
CA PRO A 263 -26.22 11.16 0.74
C PRO A 263 -27.22 12.29 0.56
N ASN A 264 -28.18 12.43 1.47
CA ASN A 264 -29.09 13.57 1.46
C ASN A 264 -28.33 14.90 1.68
N GLU A 265 -28.97 16.02 1.39
CA GLU A 265 -28.34 17.36 1.50
C GLU A 265 -27.80 17.67 2.90
N LEU A 266 -28.51 17.25 3.95
CA LEU A 266 -28.03 17.44 5.33
C LEU A 266 -26.74 16.63 5.58
N THR A 267 -26.69 15.39 5.12
CA THR A 267 -25.50 14.53 5.21
C THR A 267 -24.34 15.11 4.39
N LYS A 268 -24.60 15.63 3.17
CA LYS A 268 -23.58 16.31 2.36
C LYS A 268 -22.99 17.53 3.08
N LEU A 269 -23.85 18.37 3.67
CA LEU A 269 -23.43 19.55 4.43
C LEU A 269 -22.65 19.14 5.69
N PHE A 270 -23.12 18.13 6.41
CA PHE A 270 -22.45 17.59 7.58
C PHE A 270 -21.06 17.04 7.26
N ILE A 271 -20.94 16.22 6.22
CA ILE A 271 -19.65 15.67 5.75
C ILE A 271 -18.72 16.81 5.35
N SER A 272 -19.21 17.77 4.55
CA SER A 272 -18.40 18.90 4.08
C SER A 272 -17.88 19.75 5.25
N ASN A 273 -18.76 20.11 6.19
CA ASN A 273 -18.38 20.83 7.41
C ASN A 273 -17.31 20.06 8.20
N LYS A 274 -17.52 18.76 8.40
CA LYS A 274 -16.59 17.89 9.14
C LYS A 274 -15.23 17.77 8.45
N ILE A 275 -15.19 17.68 7.12
CA ILE A 275 -13.94 17.72 6.35
C ILE A 275 -13.18 19.02 6.65
N TYR A 276 -13.81 20.17 6.41
CA TYR A 276 -13.14 21.45 6.60
C TYR A 276 -12.68 21.69 8.04
N PHE A 277 -13.50 21.29 9.01
CA PHE A 277 -13.20 21.42 10.43
C PHE A 277 -12.04 20.51 10.85
N GLU A 278 -12.10 19.21 10.53
CA GLU A 278 -11.06 18.25 10.92
C GLU A 278 -9.75 18.46 10.16
N THR A 279 -9.79 18.95 8.91
CA THR A 279 -8.57 19.27 8.14
C THR A 279 -8.05 20.68 8.39
N LYS A 280 -8.68 21.47 9.26
CA LYS A 280 -8.34 22.87 9.58
C LYS A 280 -8.30 23.80 8.37
N ASN A 281 -9.05 23.49 7.31
CA ASN A 281 -9.13 24.29 6.08
C ASN A 281 -10.20 25.38 6.19
N TYR A 282 -10.16 26.19 7.26
CA TYR A 282 -11.19 27.16 7.56
C TYR A 282 -11.31 28.27 6.52
N ILE A 283 -10.19 28.66 5.90
CA ILE A 283 -10.17 29.69 4.85
C ILE A 283 -10.96 29.22 3.62
N ASP A 284 -10.75 27.98 3.18
CA ASP A 284 -11.52 27.43 2.05
C ASP A 284 -12.99 27.22 2.42
N ALA A 285 -13.30 26.87 3.67
CA ALA A 285 -14.68 26.79 4.15
C ALA A 285 -15.41 28.14 4.06
N LEU A 286 -14.73 29.24 4.40
CA LEU A 286 -15.28 30.60 4.28
C LEU A 286 -15.51 30.98 2.81
N ARG A 287 -14.62 30.60 1.90
CA ARG A 287 -14.80 30.84 0.45
C ARG A 287 -16.02 30.14 -0.13
N CYS A 288 -16.42 29.01 0.44
CA CYS A 288 -17.64 28.30 0.05
C CYS A 288 -18.92 29.00 0.51
N LEU A 289 -18.87 29.89 1.50
CA LEU A 289 -20.01 30.70 1.96
C LEU A 289 -20.23 31.97 1.12
N GLU A 290 -19.22 32.41 0.37
CA GLU A 290 -19.25 33.61 -0.49
C GLU A 290 -19.83 33.34 -1.90
N ARG A 291 -20.27 32.11 -2.18
CA ARG A 291 -20.87 31.68 -3.45
C ARG A 291 -22.29 31.18 -3.23
#